data_AF-A0A535S0G9-F1
#
_entry.id   AF-A0A535S0G9-F1
#
_cell.length_a   1.000
_cell.length_b   1.000
_cell.length_c   1.000
_cell.angle_alpha   90.00
_cell.angle_beta   90.00
_cell.angle_gamma   90.00
#
_symmetry.space_group_name_H-M   'P 1'
#
loop_
_entity.id
_entity.type
_entity.pdbx_description
1 polymer ?
#
loop_
_entity_poly.entity_id
_entity_poly.type
_entity_poly.pdbx_seq_one_letter_code
_entity_poly.pdbx_strand_id
1 'polypeptide(L)'
;MSKTWKLVGPDGKQYASAVPGTLGGHRCNRIYGRLDCPAALRAIARGGYVTNRVFFSTAEDARAAGYRPCAVCLPGAYTTWKAQQDGVSETWPGRDSLRQLSTRRRHPQNHG
;
A
#
# COMPACT_ATOMS: atom_id res chain seq x y z
N MET A 1 10.70 34.63 -0.63
CA MET A 1 11.24 33.26 -0.74
C MET A 1 10.06 32.32 -1.04
N SER A 2 9.96 31.81 -2.26
CA SER A 2 8.93 30.82 -2.61
C SER A 2 9.30 29.47 -1.99
N LYS A 3 8.38 28.89 -1.22
CA LYS A 3 8.58 27.59 -0.59
C LYS A 3 8.16 26.50 -1.57
N THR A 4 9.12 25.68 -2.00
CA THR A 4 8.87 24.57 -2.94
C THR A 4 8.58 23.28 -2.18
N TRP A 5 7.54 22.57 -2.60
CA TRP A 5 7.10 21.30 -2.03
C TRP A 5 7.45 20.15 -2.98
N LYS A 6 7.81 18.99 -2.42
CA LYS A 6 8.08 17.77 -3.20
C LYS A 6 6.81 16.91 -3.24
N LEU A 7 6.18 16.82 -4.40
CA LEU A 7 4.99 16.00 -4.63
C LEU A 7 5.32 14.81 -5.53
N VAL A 8 4.48 13.79 -5.51
CA VAL A 8 4.53 12.65 -6.44
C VAL A 8 3.42 12.83 -7.47
N GLY A 9 3.78 12.76 -8.74
CA GLY A 9 2.85 12.85 -9.86
C GLY A 9 2.25 11.50 -10.25
N PRO A 10 1.33 11.48 -11.22
CA PRO A 10 0.68 10.25 -11.70
C PRO A 10 1.68 9.22 -12.24
N ASP A 11 2.85 9.64 -12.71
CA ASP A 11 3.92 8.76 -13.17
C ASP A 11 4.69 8.05 -12.03
N GLY A 12 4.33 8.33 -10.76
CA GLY A 12 5.08 7.87 -9.60
C GLY A 12 6.41 8.59 -9.38
N LYS A 13 6.72 9.60 -10.19
CA LYS A 13 7.93 10.43 -10.09
C LYS A 13 7.71 11.64 -9.18
N GLN A 14 8.75 12.04 -8.46
CA GLN A 14 8.72 13.23 -7.62
C GLN A 14 8.94 14.49 -8.47
N TYR A 15 8.15 15.53 -8.23
CA TYR A 15 8.27 16.84 -8.86
C TYR A 15 8.16 17.98 -7.83
N ALA A 16 8.75 19.12 -8.18
CA ALA A 16 8.67 20.34 -7.39
C ALA A 16 7.36 21.09 -7.69
N SER A 17 6.61 21.44 -6.64
CA SER A 17 5.37 22.19 -6.73
C SER A 17 5.44 23.45 -5.87
N ALA A 18 4.82 24.53 -6.34
CA ALA A 18 4.61 25.74 -5.55
C ALA A 18 3.51 25.53 -4.47
N VAL A 19 2.63 24.55 -4.65
CA VAL A 19 1.49 24.26 -3.79
C VAL A 19 1.77 23.00 -2.96
N PRO A 20 1.47 22.98 -1.65
CA PRO A 20 1.58 21.78 -0.83
C PRO A 20 0.58 20.71 -1.28
N GLY A 21 0.94 19.45 -1.10
CA GLY A 21 0.04 18.33 -1.39
C GLY A 21 -1.09 18.24 -0.35
N THR A 22 -2.27 17.84 -0.79
CA THR A 22 -3.46 17.68 0.07
C THR A 22 -3.53 16.28 0.71
N LEU A 23 -2.83 15.31 0.11
CA LEU A 23 -2.81 13.92 0.55
C LEU A 23 -1.39 13.48 0.90
N GLY A 24 -1.29 12.58 1.87
CA GLY A 24 -0.04 11.97 2.31
C GLY A 24 -0.01 10.47 2.00
N GLY A 25 1.18 9.94 1.80
CA GLY A 25 1.36 8.52 1.60
C GLY A 25 2.68 7.99 2.12
N HIS A 26 2.80 6.67 2.11
CA HIS A 26 4.02 5.94 2.47
C HIS A 26 4.59 5.25 1.24
N ARG A 27 5.82 5.60 0.87
CA ARG A 27 6.49 5.06 -0.32
C ARG A 27 6.64 3.54 -0.27
N CYS A 28 7.06 2.97 0.86
CA CYS A 28 7.34 1.53 0.94
C CYS A 28 6.06 0.68 0.85
N ASN A 29 4.97 1.14 1.48
CA ASN A 29 3.71 0.38 1.51
C ASN A 29 2.79 0.74 0.34
N ARG A 30 3.20 1.73 -0.49
CA ARG A 30 2.42 2.35 -1.56
C ARG A 30 0.99 2.67 -1.12
N ILE A 31 0.83 3.28 0.06
CA ILE A 31 -0.48 3.68 0.59
C ILE A 31 -0.60 5.20 0.47
N TYR A 32 -1.76 5.70 0.05
CA TYR A 32 -2.11 7.11 0.18
C TYR A 32 -3.35 7.27 1.08
N GLY A 33 -3.47 8.45 1.68
CA GLY A 33 -4.60 8.81 2.53
C GLY A 33 -4.53 10.27 2.95
N ARG A 34 -5.46 10.66 3.81
CA ARG A 34 -5.48 12.01 4.37
C ARG A 34 -4.30 12.26 5.33
N LEU A 35 -3.91 13.53 5.47
CA LEU A 35 -2.82 13.96 6.34
C LEU A 35 -3.12 13.79 7.84
N ASP A 36 -4.39 13.75 8.20
CA ASP A 36 -4.94 13.55 9.56
C ASP A 36 -5.17 12.07 9.92
N CYS A 37 -4.75 11.13 9.06
CA CYS A 37 -5.06 9.72 9.24
C CYS A 37 -4.46 9.17 10.56
N PRO A 38 -5.26 8.55 11.45
CA PRO A 38 -4.77 7.97 12.70
C PRO A 38 -3.67 6.92 12.49
N ALA A 39 -3.74 6.16 11.38
CA ALA A 39 -2.71 5.20 11.02
C ALA A 39 -1.38 5.88 10.67
N ALA A 40 -1.44 7.02 9.97
CA ALA A 40 -0.26 7.82 9.66
C ALA A 40 0.33 8.46 10.92
N LEU A 41 -0.52 9.03 11.80
CA LEU A 41 -0.09 9.60 13.08
C LEU A 41 0.59 8.56 13.97
N ARG A 42 0.02 7.36 14.08
CA ARG A 42 0.63 6.24 14.82
C ARG A 42 1.97 5.83 14.22
N ALA A 43 2.10 5.83 12.89
CA ALA A 43 3.36 5.48 12.24
C ALA A 43 4.43 6.56 12.46
N ILE A 44 4.05 7.83 12.45
CA ILE A 44 4.92 8.97 12.81
C ILE A 44 5.38 8.85 14.27
N ALA A 45 4.45 8.60 15.19
CA ALA A 45 4.75 8.42 16.62
C ALA A 45 5.72 7.26 16.89
N ARG A 46 5.74 6.24 16.02
CA ARG A 46 6.69 5.10 16.09
C ARG A 46 8.08 5.41 15.53
N GLY A 47 8.34 6.63 15.05
CA GLY A 47 9.69 7.10 14.67
C GLY A 47 10.22 6.62 13.32
N GLY A 48 9.62 5.62 12.67
CA GLY A 48 10.13 5.05 11.42
C GLY A 48 9.62 5.66 10.10
N TYR A 49 8.75 6.67 10.15
CA TYR A 49 7.85 7.00 9.01
C TYR A 49 8.21 8.29 8.24
N VAL A 50 9.07 9.16 8.78
CA VAL A 50 9.28 10.51 8.21
C VAL A 50 10.07 10.48 6.90
N THR A 51 11.03 9.57 6.75
CA THR A 51 11.92 9.48 5.58
C THR A 51 11.23 9.02 4.30
N ASN A 52 10.17 8.23 4.41
CA ASN A 52 9.45 7.67 3.26
C ASN A 52 8.07 8.29 3.04
N ARG A 53 7.80 9.43 3.69
CA ARG A 53 6.54 10.16 3.53
C ARG A 53 6.54 10.88 2.18
N VAL A 54 5.53 10.60 1.38
CA VAL A 54 5.28 11.26 0.09
C VAL A 54 3.99 12.06 0.15
N PHE A 55 3.87 13.07 -0.72
CA PHE A 55 2.70 13.93 -0.80
C PHE A 55 2.15 13.91 -2.22
N PHE A 56 0.82 13.99 -2.34
CA PHE A 56 0.13 14.02 -3.62
C PHE A 56 -0.75 15.27 -3.72
N SER A 57 -0.93 15.76 -4.93
CA SER A 57 -1.86 16.87 -5.20
C SER A 57 -3.30 16.39 -5.07
N THR A 58 -3.62 15.25 -5.69
CA THR A 58 -4.97 14.67 -5.69
C THR A 58 -4.97 13.16 -5.42
N ALA A 59 -6.13 12.60 -5.11
CA ALA A 59 -6.30 11.15 -4.94
C ALA A 59 -6.13 10.39 -6.25
N GLU A 60 -6.45 11.04 -7.37
CA GLU A 60 -6.30 10.48 -8.72
C GLU A 60 -4.82 10.32 -9.09
N ASP A 61 -3.99 11.33 -8.82
CA ASP A 61 -2.53 11.23 -9.01
C ASP A 61 -1.94 10.07 -8.22
N ALA A 62 -2.39 9.90 -6.97
CA ALA A 62 -1.94 8.80 -6.12
C ALA A 62 -2.35 7.43 -6.69
N ARG A 63 -3.58 7.31 -7.20
CA ARG A 63 -4.07 6.08 -7.84
C ARG A 63 -3.32 5.78 -9.13
N ALA A 64 -3.11 6.79 -9.99
CA ALA A 64 -2.36 6.67 -11.23
C ALA A 64 -0.90 6.25 -10.96
N ALA A 65 -0.30 6.78 -9.89
CA ALA A 65 1.03 6.41 -9.41
C ALA A 65 1.12 4.99 -8.81
N GLY A 66 0.03 4.23 -8.79
CA GLY A 66 -0.02 2.87 -8.26
C GLY A 66 -0.08 2.78 -6.73
N TYR A 67 -0.53 3.84 -6.05
CA TYR A 67 -0.75 3.81 -4.61
C TYR A 67 -2.18 3.34 -4.31
N ARG A 68 -2.31 2.49 -3.30
CA ARG A 68 -3.60 2.03 -2.78
C ARG A 68 -4.17 3.02 -1.76
N PRO A 69 -5.50 3.22 -1.72
CA PRO A 69 -6.16 4.00 -0.68
C PRO A 69 -6.01 3.35 0.69
N CYS A 70 -5.90 4.15 1.74
CA CYS A 70 -5.86 3.68 3.11
C CYS A 70 -7.24 3.17 3.56
N ALA A 71 -7.31 1.91 3.99
CA ALA A 71 -8.54 1.31 4.51
C ALA A 71 -9.11 2.00 5.76
N VAL A 72 -8.29 2.76 6.50
CA VAL A 72 -8.71 3.43 7.74
C VAL A 72 -9.39 4.77 7.46
N CYS A 73 -8.73 5.65 6.70
CA CYS A 73 -9.27 6.99 6.43
C CYS A 73 -10.12 7.05 5.16
N LEU A 74 -9.92 6.14 4.20
CA LEU A 74 -10.65 6.11 2.93
C LEU A 74 -11.26 4.71 2.68
N PRO A 75 -12.18 4.24 3.54
CA PRO A 75 -12.74 2.90 3.43
C PRO A 75 -13.49 2.68 2.11
N GLY A 76 -14.29 3.65 1.65
CA GLY A 76 -15.03 3.53 0.38
C GLY A 76 -14.13 3.44 -0.85
N ALA A 77 -13.09 4.29 -0.93
CA ALA A 77 -12.12 4.17 -2.01
C ALA A 77 -11.35 2.83 -1.94
N TYR A 78 -11.09 2.33 -0.73
CA TYR A 78 -10.42 1.05 -0.52
C TYR A 78 -11.27 -0.15 -0.92
N THR A 79 -12.58 -0.15 -0.64
CA THR A 79 -13.48 -1.22 -1.11
C THR A 79 -13.55 -1.24 -2.63
N THR A 80 -13.66 -0.08 -3.28
CA THR A 80 -13.66 0.02 -4.75
C THR A 80 -12.33 -0.41 -5.35
N TRP A 81 -11.20 -0.03 -4.74
CA TRP A 81 -9.88 -0.51 -5.18
C TRP A 81 -9.77 -2.03 -5.05
N LYS A 82 -10.21 -2.60 -3.92
CA LYS A 82 -10.14 -4.05 -3.69
C LYS A 82 -11.02 -4.83 -4.67
N ALA A 83 -12.26 -4.40 -4.89
CA ALA A 83 -13.16 -5.02 -5.85
C ALA A 83 -12.59 -5.05 -7.28
N GLN A 84 -11.85 -4.00 -7.68
CA GLN A 84 -11.16 -3.97 -8.98
C GLN A 84 -9.96 -4.94 -9.04
N GLN A 85 -9.31 -5.25 -7.91
CA GLN A 85 -8.21 -6.23 -7.86
C GLN A 85 -8.75 -7.67 -7.87
N ASP A 86 -9.84 -7.92 -7.13
CA ASP A 86 -10.47 -9.23 -7.04
C ASP A 86 -11.12 -9.66 -8.38
N GLY A 87 -11.52 -8.71 -9.23
CA GLY A 87 -12.03 -8.98 -10.58
C GLY A 87 -10.95 -9.29 -11.63
N VAL A 88 -9.65 -9.20 -11.30
CA VAL A 88 -8.51 -9.47 -12.21
C VAL A 88 -7.69 -10.68 -11.69
N SER A 89 -8.35 -11.67 -11.09
CA SER A 89 -7.73 -12.93 -10.69
C SER A 89 -7.94 -14.04 -11.72
N GLU A 90 -7.54 -13.85 -12.98
CA GLU A 90 -7.51 -14.95 -13.97
C GLU A 90 -6.16 -15.16 -14.67
N THR A 91 -5.09 -14.46 -14.29
CA THR A 91 -3.72 -14.83 -14.75
C THR A 91 -2.65 -14.60 -13.69
N TRP A 92 -2.52 -15.55 -12.76
CA TRP A 92 -1.31 -15.73 -11.97
C TRP A 92 -0.94 -17.23 -11.92
N PRO A 93 0.10 -17.69 -12.63
CA PRO A 93 0.81 -18.88 -12.20
C PRO A 93 1.83 -18.46 -11.13
N GLY A 94 1.67 -18.95 -9.91
CA GLY A 94 2.78 -19.04 -8.96
C GLY A 94 2.73 -18.12 -7.74
N ARG A 95 1.82 -18.42 -6.80
CA ARG A 95 2.11 -18.34 -5.36
C ARG A 95 1.18 -19.22 -4.52
N ASP A 96 1.03 -20.49 -4.91
CA ASP A 96 0.28 -21.47 -4.11
C ASP A 96 0.93 -22.86 -4.13
N SER A 97 2.24 -22.91 -3.88
CA SER A 97 2.97 -24.18 -3.74
C SER A 97 3.97 -24.09 -2.59
N LEU A 98 3.49 -24.12 -1.33
CA LEU A 98 4.14 -24.85 -0.23
C LEU A 98 3.27 -24.87 1.04
N ARG A 99 2.10 -25.53 1.00
CA ARG A 99 1.46 -25.98 2.25
C ARG A 99 0.67 -27.28 2.12
N GLN A 100 1.15 -28.20 1.31
CA GLN A 100 0.70 -29.58 1.33
C GLN A 100 1.93 -30.45 1.14
N LEU A 101 2.48 -30.98 2.24
CA LEU A 101 3.34 -32.17 2.35
C LEU A 101 4.00 -32.19 3.75
N SER A 102 3.24 -32.24 4.85
CA SER A 102 3.83 -32.61 6.15
C SER A 102 2.86 -33.16 7.19
N THR A 103 1.74 -33.77 6.79
CA THR A 103 0.89 -34.51 7.72
C THR A 103 0.65 -35.92 7.20
N ARG A 104 1.57 -36.82 7.56
CA ARG A 104 1.30 -38.19 8.03
C ARG A 104 2.62 -38.84 8.46
N ARG A 105 3.10 -38.48 9.65
CA ARG A 105 3.77 -39.49 10.50
C ARG A 105 2.67 -40.36 11.07
N ARG A 106 2.69 -41.64 10.71
CA ARG A 106 2.36 -42.74 11.61
C ARG A 106 3.06 -44.00 11.07
N HIS A 107 4.24 -44.25 11.64
CA HIS A 107 4.69 -45.60 11.98
C HIS A 107 3.57 -46.26 12.84
N PRO A 108 3.32 -47.59 12.84
CA PRO A 108 4.38 -48.57 13.14
C PRO A 108 4.26 -50.01 12.55
N GLN A 109 5.41 -50.69 12.56
CA GLN A 109 5.69 -52.06 13.05
C GLN A 109 4.95 -53.32 12.50
N ASN A 110 5.75 -54.15 11.80
CA ASN A 110 6.14 -55.52 12.19
C ASN A 110 5.33 -56.77 11.73
N HIS A 111 6.11 -57.84 11.53
CA HIS A 111 5.85 -59.28 11.51
C HIS A 111 5.48 -60.00 10.20
N GLY A 112 6.28 -61.04 9.89
CA GLY A 112 6.08 -62.07 8.88
C GLY A 112 7.40 -62.66 8.41
#